data_AF-A0A959ZVV2-F1
#
_entry.id   AF-A0A959ZVV2-F1
#
_cell.length_a   1.000
_cell.length_b   1.000
_cell.length_c   1.000
_cell.angle_alpha   90.00
_cell.angle_beta   90.00
_cell.angle_gamma   90.00
#
_symmetry.space_group_name_H-M   'P 1'
#
loop_
_entity.id
_entity.type
_entity.pdbx_description
1 polymer ?
#
loop_
_entity_poly.entity_id
_entity_poly.type
_entity_poly.pdbx_seq_one_letter_code
_entity_poly.pdbx_strand_id
1 'polypeptide(L)'
;MSTEETPGWQSAERPNFNSPAADLNQLRNETKRIADAAPGQPVHPSVLARARLLAEAVEHELGLPERADGLCYSDLAVLLSQTK
;
A
#
# COMPACT_ATOMS: atom_id res chain seq x y z
N MET A 1 3.48 -21.48 48.18
CA MET A 1 4.04 -20.78 47.01
C MET A 1 3.60 -21.56 45.79
N SER A 2 2.61 -21.06 45.05
CA SER A 2 2.27 -21.52 43.70
C SER A 2 1.77 -20.31 42.92
N THR A 3 2.58 -19.81 42.00
CA THR A 3 2.24 -18.74 41.06
C THR A 3 1.57 -19.38 39.86
N GLU A 4 0.24 -19.29 39.77
CA GLU A 4 -0.48 -19.67 38.55
C GLU A 4 -0.22 -18.61 37.46
N GLU A 5 0.49 -19.00 36.42
CA GLU A 5 0.67 -18.22 35.18
C GLU A 5 -0.66 -18.17 34.43
N THR A 6 -1.20 -16.96 34.26
CA THR A 6 -2.34 -16.70 33.39
C THR A 6 -1.93 -16.94 31.92
N PRO A 7 -2.69 -17.70 31.11
CA PRO A 7 -2.37 -17.90 29.71
C PRO A 7 -2.49 -16.56 28.98
N GLY A 8 -1.41 -16.10 28.35
CA GLY A 8 -1.38 -14.85 27.61
C GLY A 8 -2.41 -14.88 26.49
N TRP A 9 -3.46 -14.06 26.60
CA TRP A 9 -4.40 -13.79 25.53
C TRP A 9 -3.63 -13.11 24.38
N GLN A 10 -3.22 -13.90 23.39
CA GLN A 10 -2.59 -13.37 22.18
C GLN A 10 -3.68 -12.73 21.34
N SER A 11 -3.56 -11.43 21.06
CA SER A 11 -4.41 -10.74 20.11
C SER A 11 -4.27 -11.45 18.77
N ALA A 12 -5.31 -12.18 18.35
CA ALA A 12 -5.34 -12.77 17.02
C ALA A 12 -5.08 -11.67 15.99
N GLU A 13 -4.14 -11.91 15.07
CA GLU A 13 -3.93 -11.01 13.93
C GLU A 13 -5.30 -10.74 13.30
N ARG A 14 -5.66 -9.45 13.23
CA ARG A 14 -6.95 -9.07 12.66
C ARG A 14 -7.04 -9.71 11.29
N PRO A 15 -8.06 -10.53 11.00
CA PRO A 15 -8.21 -11.11 9.69
C PRO A 15 -8.22 -10.00 8.65
N ASN A 16 -7.20 -9.98 7.78
CA ASN A 16 -7.15 -9.07 6.66
C ASN A 16 -8.09 -9.63 5.59
N PHE A 17 -9.33 -9.16 5.58
CA PHE A 17 -10.38 -9.62 4.66
C PHE A 17 -10.28 -9.01 3.26
N ASN A 18 -9.37 -8.07 3.02
CA ASN A 18 -9.21 -7.46 1.71
C ASN A 18 -8.27 -8.28 0.83
N SER A 19 -8.69 -8.54 -0.41
CA SER A 19 -7.80 -9.13 -1.42
C SER A 19 -6.72 -8.10 -1.85
N PRO A 20 -5.53 -8.54 -2.28
CA PRO A 20 -4.49 -7.64 -2.78
C PRO A 20 -4.99 -6.70 -3.91
N ALA A 21 -5.90 -7.18 -4.76
CA ALA A 21 -6.54 -6.38 -5.79
C ALA A 21 -7.46 -5.27 -5.22
N ALA A 22 -8.18 -5.55 -4.13
CA ALA A 22 -9.00 -4.55 -3.46
C ALA A 22 -8.12 -3.47 -2.81
N ASP A 23 -7.03 -3.88 -2.16
CA ASP A 23 -6.07 -2.95 -1.55
C ASP A 23 -5.35 -2.10 -2.60
N LEU A 24 -5.02 -2.67 -3.76
CA LEU A 24 -4.44 -1.93 -4.88
C LEU A 24 -5.41 -0.88 -5.43
N ASN A 25 -6.70 -1.24 -5.56
CA ASN A 25 -7.74 -0.30 -5.97
C ASN A 25 -7.96 0.81 -4.94
N GLN A 26 -7.91 0.50 -3.64
CA GLN A 26 -7.97 1.51 -2.59
C GLN A 26 -6.78 2.48 -2.70
N LEU A 27 -5.57 1.94 -2.90
CA LEU A 27 -4.35 2.74 -3.08
C LEU A 27 -4.42 3.62 -4.32
N ARG A 28 -4.95 3.10 -5.44
CA ARG A 28 -5.23 3.89 -6.66
C ARG A 28 -6.13 5.09 -6.36
N ASN A 29 -7.24 4.86 -5.67
CA ASN A 29 -8.21 5.91 -5.35
C ASN A 29 -7.66 6.94 -4.37
N GLU A 30 -6.88 6.51 -3.39
CA GLU A 30 -6.19 7.40 -2.44
C GLU A 30 -5.13 8.26 -3.13
N THR A 31 -4.27 7.63 -3.93
CA THR A 31 -3.23 8.32 -4.70
C THR A 31 -3.85 9.34 -5.65
N LYS A 32 -4.95 9.00 -6.33
CA LYS A 32 -5.70 9.94 -7.20
C LYS A 32 -6.22 11.14 -6.41
N ARG A 33 -6.88 10.92 -5.25
CA ARG A 33 -7.38 12.02 -4.41
C ARG A 33 -6.26 12.95 -3.95
N ILE A 34 -5.10 12.41 -3.58
CA ILE A 34 -3.94 13.20 -3.17
C ILE A 34 -3.37 13.94 -4.38
N ALA A 35 -3.26 13.30 -5.54
CA ALA A 35 -2.78 13.94 -6.77
C ALA A 35 -3.68 15.10 -7.22
N ASP A 36 -5.00 14.96 -7.06
CA ASP A 36 -5.97 16.03 -7.38
C ASP A 36 -5.85 17.23 -6.41
N ALA A 37 -5.57 16.97 -5.12
CA ALA A 37 -5.46 18.01 -4.10
C ALA A 37 -4.06 18.65 -4.02
N ALA A 38 -3.01 17.86 -4.27
CA ALA A 38 -1.60 18.21 -4.08
C ALA A 38 -0.72 17.39 -5.05
N PRO A 39 -0.73 17.71 -6.36
CA PRO A 39 -0.07 16.90 -7.38
C PRO A 39 1.44 16.76 -7.16
N GLY A 40 2.10 17.86 -6.80
CA GLY A 40 3.54 17.90 -6.53
C GLY A 40 3.96 17.37 -5.16
N GLN A 41 3.03 16.82 -4.36
CA GLN A 41 3.38 16.23 -3.08
C GLN A 41 4.30 15.02 -3.32
N PRO A 42 5.48 14.93 -2.66
CA PRO A 42 6.34 13.78 -2.78
C PRO A 42 5.68 12.53 -2.18
N VAL A 43 5.84 11.40 -2.86
CA VAL A 43 5.38 10.10 -2.38
C VAL A 43 6.26 9.63 -1.25
N HIS A 44 5.64 9.14 -0.17
CA HIS A 44 6.39 8.54 0.92
C HIS A 44 6.92 7.16 0.50
N PRO A 45 8.16 6.78 0.86
CA PRO A 45 8.74 5.47 0.49
C PRO A 45 7.86 4.27 0.86
N SER A 46 7.16 4.32 2.01
CA SER A 46 6.23 3.26 2.43
C SER A 46 5.04 3.09 1.49
N VAL A 47 4.57 4.17 0.85
CA VAL A 47 3.46 4.12 -0.11
C VAL A 47 3.91 3.43 -1.40
N LEU A 48 5.11 3.78 -1.89
CA LEU A 48 5.72 3.10 -3.03
C LEU A 48 5.98 1.62 -2.75
N ALA A 49 6.52 1.28 -1.57
CA ALA A 49 6.74 -0.11 -1.17
C ALA A 49 5.42 -0.90 -1.11
N ARG A 50 4.35 -0.31 -0.56
CA ARG A 50 3.02 -0.90 -0.55
C ARG A 50 2.47 -1.11 -1.97
N ALA A 51 2.62 -0.12 -2.85
CA ALA A 51 2.20 -0.23 -4.25
C ALA A 51 2.89 -1.42 -4.94
N ARG A 52 4.20 -1.59 -4.72
CA ARG A 52 4.99 -2.71 -5.28
C ARG A 52 4.52 -4.06 -4.76
N LEU A 53 4.37 -4.21 -3.44
CA LEU A 53 3.90 -5.45 -2.82
C LEU A 53 2.51 -5.85 -3.34
N LEU A 54 1.60 -4.88 -3.46
CA LEU A 54 0.25 -5.13 -3.96
C LEU A 54 0.24 -5.49 -5.45
N ALA A 55 1.08 -4.83 -6.26
CA ALA A 55 1.22 -5.12 -7.68
C ALA A 55 1.80 -6.52 -7.93
N GLU A 56 2.84 -6.90 -7.19
CA GLU A 56 3.43 -8.25 -7.22
C GLU A 56 2.43 -9.33 -6.79
N ALA A 57 1.67 -9.07 -5.73
CA ALA A 57 0.65 -9.99 -5.23
C ALA A 57 -0.53 -10.22 -6.19
N VAL A 58 -0.71 -9.35 -7.20
CA VAL A 58 -1.71 -9.53 -8.26
C VAL A 58 -1.08 -9.83 -9.63
N GLU A 59 0.21 -10.16 -9.66
CA GLU A 59 0.99 -10.46 -10.87
C GLU A 59 0.92 -9.36 -11.93
N HIS A 60 0.85 -8.09 -11.50
CA HIS A 60 0.68 -6.93 -12.40
C HIS A 60 1.91 -6.04 -12.43
N GLU A 61 2.52 -5.87 -13.60
CA GLU A 61 3.69 -5.02 -13.78
C GLU A 61 3.27 -3.55 -14.01
N LEU A 62 3.45 -2.72 -12.98
CA LEU A 62 3.12 -1.28 -13.01
C LEU A 62 4.32 -0.37 -13.35
N GLY A 63 5.50 -0.93 -13.62
CA GLY A 63 6.71 -0.15 -13.89
C GLY A 63 7.13 0.79 -12.75
N LEU A 64 6.78 0.43 -11.50
CA LEU A 64 7.08 1.27 -10.34
C LEU A 64 8.60 1.37 -10.12
N PRO A 65 9.13 2.58 -9.87
CA PRO A 65 10.55 2.76 -9.63
C PRO A 65 11.00 2.08 -8.33
N GLU A 66 12.29 1.77 -8.23
CA GLU A 66 12.84 1.16 -7.01
C GLU A 66 12.86 2.10 -5.82
N ARG A 67 12.99 3.41 -6.08
CA ARG A 67 13.09 4.48 -5.07
C ARG A 67 12.02 5.54 -5.33
N ALA A 68 11.58 6.19 -4.26
CA ALA A 68 10.62 7.29 -4.32
C ALA A 68 11.27 8.66 -4.64
N ASP A 69 12.57 8.68 -4.94
CA ASP A 69 13.34 9.91 -5.11
C ASP A 69 12.79 10.74 -6.30
N GLY A 70 12.18 11.88 -5.98
CA GLY A 70 11.56 12.76 -6.97
C GLY A 70 10.19 12.29 -7.49
N LEU A 71 9.67 11.16 -7.01
CA LEU A 71 8.34 10.67 -7.39
C LEU A 71 7.26 11.45 -6.64
N CYS A 72 6.37 12.10 -7.36
CA CYS A 72 5.21 12.78 -6.77
C CYS A 72 3.92 11.97 -6.92
N TYR A 73 2.88 12.34 -6.16
CA TYR A 73 1.61 11.61 -6.18
C TYR A 73 0.93 11.64 -7.54
N SER A 74 1.13 12.68 -8.37
CA SER A 74 0.63 12.67 -9.75
C SER A 74 1.32 11.62 -10.62
N ASP A 75 2.64 11.44 -10.50
CA ASP A 75 3.36 10.41 -11.24
C ASP A 75 2.92 9.01 -10.81
N LEU A 76 2.82 8.80 -9.49
CA LEU A 76 2.34 7.53 -8.94
C LEU A 76 0.90 7.25 -9.37
N ALA A 77 0.02 8.25 -9.42
CA ALA A 77 -1.35 8.07 -9.90
C ALA A 77 -1.39 7.61 -11.36
N VAL A 78 -0.53 8.18 -12.22
CA VAL A 78 -0.39 7.76 -13.62
C VAL A 78 0.07 6.30 -13.68
N LEU A 79 1.16 5.94 -12.99
CA LEU A 79 1.68 4.57 -12.96
C LEU A 79 0.62 3.58 -12.47
N LEU A 80 -0.01 3.88 -11.34
CA LEU A 80 -1.05 3.03 -10.77
C LEU A 80 -2.29 2.93 -11.65
N SER A 81 -2.56 3.90 -12.54
CA SER A 81 -3.70 3.90 -13.46
C SER A 81 -3.52 3.03 -14.70
N GLN A 82 -2.30 2.57 -14.98
CA GLN A 82 -1.95 1.67 -16.08
C GLN A 82 -2.50 0.26 -15.81
N THR A 83 -3.82 0.12 -15.89
CA THR A 83 -4.52 -1.17 -15.98
C THR A 83 -4.70 -1.47 -17.45
N LYS A 84 -4.08 -2.55 -17.91
CA LYS A 84 -4.27 -3.11 -19.24
C LYS A 84 -5.39 -4.15 -19.19
#